data_AF-A0A3D0MBN9-F1
#
_entry.id   AF-A0A3D0MBN9-F1
#
_cell.length_a   1.000
_cell.length_b   1.000
_cell.length_c   1.000
_cell.angle_alpha   90.00
_cell.angle_beta   90.00
_cell.angle_gamma   90.00
#
_symmetry.space_group_name_H-M   'P 1'
#
loop_
_entity.id
_entity.type
_entity.pdbx_description
1 polymer ?
#
loop_
_entity_poly.entity_id
_entity_poly.type
_entity_poly.pdbx_seq_one_letter_code
_entity_poly.pdbx_strand_id
1 'polypeptide(L)'
;VPVHRQNFIDLAEDGYWDDYTFNRVIEGFVAQGGCPDTPEGFAYSIHLLEPEFQPHLRHVYGTFAAGRDNNPVKLSAGCQFYVVHAADGIARLDDNYTIYGYVFEGMDVVDQIVTEETDESNEPLVPIDLDVNIIEMTRSEIEATGFAIPE
;
A
#
# COMPACT_ATOMS: atom_id res chain seq x y z
N VAL A 1 -0.79 14.43 -2.68
CA VAL A 1 -1.33 13.25 -3.38
C VAL A 1 -2.82 13.08 -3.04
N PRO A 2 -3.68 14.03 -3.47
CA PRO A 2 -5.11 14.01 -3.13
C PRO A 2 -5.93 12.89 -3.78
N VAL A 3 -5.63 12.48 -5.03
CA VAL A 3 -6.49 11.54 -5.78
C VAL A 3 -6.38 10.13 -5.22
N HIS A 4 -5.16 9.62 -5.04
CA HIS A 4 -4.95 8.27 -4.47
C HIS A 4 -5.44 8.19 -3.03
N ARG A 5 -5.19 9.23 -2.23
CA ARG A 5 -5.70 9.29 -0.86
C ARG A 5 -7.22 9.22 -0.82
N GLN A 6 -7.91 10.04 -1.63
CA GLN A 6 -9.37 10.03 -1.65
C GLN A 6 -9.90 8.70 -2.14
N ASN A 7 -9.35 8.14 -3.22
CA ASN A 7 -9.74 6.83 -3.73
C ASN A 7 -9.59 5.72 -2.67
N PHE A 8 -8.50 5.72 -1.89
CA PHE A 8 -8.33 4.73 -0.82
C PHE A 8 -9.38 4.89 0.30
N ILE A 9 -9.70 6.13 0.68
CA ILE A 9 -10.74 6.43 1.67
C ILE A 9 -12.12 5.99 1.15
N ASP A 10 -12.47 6.35 -0.09
CA ASP A 10 -13.75 5.98 -0.70
C ASP A 10 -13.91 4.45 -0.73
N LEU A 11 -12.86 3.72 -1.11
CA LEU A 11 -12.86 2.24 -1.11
C LEU A 11 -13.00 1.64 0.30
N ALA A 12 -12.41 2.27 1.31
CA ALA A 12 -12.57 1.82 2.70
C ALA A 12 -13.98 2.09 3.24
N GLU A 13 -14.55 3.25 2.93
CA GLU A 13 -15.93 3.58 3.31
C GLU A 13 -16.96 2.65 2.64
N ASP A 14 -16.67 2.21 1.42
CA ASP A 14 -17.47 1.22 0.68
C ASP A 14 -17.27 -0.23 1.17
N GLY A 15 -16.33 -0.49 2.09
CA GLY A 15 -15.99 -1.83 2.57
C GLY A 15 -15.29 -2.71 1.52
N TYR A 16 -14.74 -2.12 0.46
CA TYR A 16 -14.14 -2.85 -0.66
C TYR A 16 -12.94 -3.71 -0.22
N TRP A 17 -12.12 -3.18 0.69
CA TRP A 17 -10.89 -3.86 1.11
C TRP A 17 -11.15 -5.16 1.86
N ASP A 18 -12.28 -5.26 2.56
CA ASP A 18 -12.65 -6.38 3.43
C ASP A 18 -12.92 -7.68 2.65
N ASP A 19 -13.12 -7.59 1.33
CA ASP A 19 -13.24 -8.73 0.42
C ASP A 19 -11.87 -9.30 -0.03
N TYR A 20 -10.76 -8.68 0.39
CA TYR A 20 -9.40 -9.01 -0.09
C TYR A 20 -8.40 -9.27 1.03
N THR A 21 -7.23 -9.73 0.59
CA THR A 21 -6.12 -10.13 1.46
C THR A 21 -4.83 -9.43 1.06
N PHE A 22 -3.77 -9.65 1.85
CA PHE A 22 -2.41 -9.52 1.33
C PHE A 22 -2.15 -10.61 0.30
N ASN A 23 -1.99 -10.20 -0.95
CA ASN A 23 -1.87 -11.10 -2.10
C ASN A 23 -0.41 -11.30 -2.55
N ARG A 24 0.53 -10.54 -1.98
CA ARG A 24 1.95 -10.68 -2.26
C ARG A 24 2.80 -10.10 -1.14
N VAL A 25 3.58 -10.93 -0.45
CA VAL A 25 4.42 -10.49 0.68
C VAL A 25 5.86 -10.96 0.50
N ILE A 26 6.83 -10.05 0.66
CA ILE A 26 8.23 -10.34 0.44
C ILE A 26 9.08 -9.64 1.51
N GLU A 27 9.72 -10.44 2.36
CA GLU A 27 10.69 -9.98 3.35
C GLU A 27 11.79 -9.13 2.70
N GLY A 28 12.14 -8.01 3.33
CA GLY A 28 13.07 -7.01 2.79
C GLY A 28 12.57 -6.24 1.55
N PHE A 29 11.30 -6.36 1.15
CA PHE A 29 10.73 -5.62 0.03
C PHE A 29 9.40 -4.95 0.37
N VAL A 30 8.26 -5.62 0.22
CA VAL A 30 6.93 -5.03 0.43
C VAL A 30 5.92 -6.06 0.97
N ALA A 31 4.92 -5.58 1.70
CA ALA A 31 3.65 -6.26 1.92
C ALA A 31 2.61 -5.61 1.00
N GLN A 32 2.07 -6.35 0.04
CA GLN A 32 1.13 -5.87 -0.97
C GLN A 32 -0.22 -6.57 -0.81
N GLY A 33 -1.30 -5.81 -0.96
CA GLY A 33 -2.66 -6.29 -0.78
C GLY A 33 -3.67 -5.59 -1.68
N GLY A 34 -4.92 -6.04 -1.56
CA GLY A 34 -6.05 -5.60 -2.39
C GLY A 34 -6.39 -6.59 -3.50
N CYS A 35 -6.90 -6.08 -4.61
CA CYS A 35 -7.38 -6.92 -5.72
C CYS A 35 -6.29 -7.84 -6.29
N PRO A 36 -6.63 -9.08 -6.72
CA PRO A 36 -5.66 -10.03 -7.25
C PRO A 36 -4.82 -9.49 -8.40
N ASP A 37 -3.54 -9.88 -8.46
CA ASP A 37 -2.58 -9.49 -9.50
C ASP A 37 -2.79 -10.31 -10.79
N THR A 38 -4.01 -10.26 -11.33
CA THR A 38 -4.44 -10.96 -12.54
C THR A 38 -5.24 -10.03 -13.44
N PRO A 39 -5.26 -10.24 -14.77
CA PRO A 39 -6.10 -9.44 -15.67
C PRO A 39 -7.56 -9.36 -15.22
N GLU A 40 -8.12 -10.46 -14.70
CA GLU A 40 -9.46 -10.53 -14.13
C GLU A 40 -9.58 -9.71 -12.82
N GLY A 41 -8.59 -9.78 -11.93
CA GLY A 41 -8.55 -8.97 -10.70
C GLY A 41 -8.49 -7.47 -10.99
N PHE A 42 -7.75 -7.08 -12.03
CA PHE A 42 -7.72 -5.69 -12.52
C PHE A 42 -8.97 -5.29 -13.31
N ALA A 43 -9.75 -6.23 -13.85
CA ALA A 43 -11.00 -5.92 -14.54
C ALA A 43 -12.04 -5.27 -13.61
N TYR A 44 -11.90 -5.49 -12.29
CA TYR A 44 -12.66 -4.84 -11.23
C TYR A 44 -11.93 -3.65 -10.60
N SER A 45 -10.73 -3.28 -11.07
CA SER A 45 -10.07 -2.04 -10.66
C SER A 45 -10.95 -0.89 -11.14
N ILE A 46 -11.81 -0.42 -10.25
CA ILE A 46 -12.83 0.58 -10.55
C ILE A 46 -12.24 1.80 -11.24
N HIS A 47 -10.99 2.16 -10.94
CA HIS A 47 -10.26 3.23 -11.62
C HIS A 47 -8.75 2.94 -11.74
N LEU A 48 -8.19 3.26 -12.91
CA LEU A 48 -6.75 3.48 -13.06
C LEU A 48 -6.47 4.95 -12.72
N LEU A 49 -5.51 5.20 -11.84
CA LEU A 49 -5.20 6.55 -11.35
C LEU A 49 -3.95 7.10 -12.04
N GLU A 50 -4.02 8.36 -12.49
CA GLU A 50 -2.86 9.08 -12.99
C GLU A 50 -1.83 9.27 -11.86
N PRO A 51 -0.52 9.13 -12.15
CA PRO A 51 0.50 9.19 -11.12
C PRO A 51 0.61 10.58 -10.49
N GLU A 52 0.70 10.64 -9.16
CA GLU A 52 0.84 11.87 -8.38
C GLU A 52 2.24 11.98 -7.74
N PHE A 53 3.30 11.77 -8.53
CA PHE A 53 4.68 11.78 -8.02
C PHE A 53 5.07 13.11 -7.38
N GLN A 54 5.77 13.04 -6.25
CA GLN A 54 6.26 14.18 -5.50
C GLN A 54 7.77 14.06 -5.29
N PRO A 55 8.59 15.06 -5.69
CA PRO A 55 10.05 14.93 -5.65
C PRO A 55 10.66 14.70 -4.25
N HIS A 56 9.93 15.03 -3.19
CA HIS A 56 10.37 14.87 -1.80
C HIS A 56 9.93 13.54 -1.18
N LEU A 57 8.99 12.82 -1.78
CA LEU A 57 8.53 11.52 -1.27
C LEU A 57 9.43 10.41 -1.79
N ARG A 58 9.82 9.50 -0.89
CA ARG A 58 10.76 8.40 -1.14
C ARG A 58 10.22 7.10 -0.56
N HIS A 59 10.45 5.98 -1.24
CA HIS A 59 10.01 4.66 -0.80
C HIS A 59 10.92 4.15 0.32
N VAL A 60 10.78 4.72 1.51
CA VAL A 60 11.50 4.31 2.72
C VAL A 60 10.67 3.33 3.54
N TYR A 61 11.28 2.67 4.51
CA TYR A 61 10.58 1.77 5.45
C TYR A 61 9.29 2.40 6.00
N GLY A 62 8.19 1.65 5.96
CA GLY A 62 6.86 2.09 6.40
C GLY A 62 6.10 2.98 5.42
N THR A 63 6.63 3.23 4.22
CA THR A 63 5.91 4.02 3.19
C THR A 63 4.71 3.24 2.66
N PHE A 64 3.56 3.90 2.53
CA PHE A 64 2.32 3.36 1.93
C PHE A 64 2.12 3.92 0.51
N ALA A 65 2.03 3.04 -0.48
CA ALA A 65 2.07 3.41 -1.89
C ALA A 65 1.17 2.54 -2.77
N ALA A 66 0.94 2.99 -4.00
CA ALA A 66 -0.02 2.39 -4.92
C ALA A 66 0.60 1.29 -5.78
N GLY A 67 -0.07 0.14 -5.86
CA GLY A 67 0.33 -0.97 -6.74
C GLY A 67 0.01 -0.68 -8.21
N ARG A 68 0.79 -1.26 -9.12
CA ARG A 68 0.48 -1.29 -10.56
C ARG A 68 1.28 -2.31 -11.34
N ASP A 69 0.73 -2.67 -12.49
CA ASP A 69 1.44 -3.31 -13.57
C ASP A 69 2.44 -2.41 -14.29
N ASN A 70 3.30 -3.03 -15.08
CA ASN A 70 4.21 -2.32 -15.97
C ASN A 70 3.45 -1.68 -17.14
N ASN A 71 3.25 -0.38 -17.07
CA ASN A 71 2.61 0.40 -18.12
C ASN A 71 3.36 1.73 -18.36
N PRO A 72 3.48 2.21 -19.61
CA PRO A 72 4.36 3.33 -19.96
C PRO A 72 3.90 4.67 -19.36
N VAL A 73 2.60 4.79 -19.08
CA VAL A 73 1.98 5.98 -18.48
C VAL A 73 1.99 5.95 -16.94
N LYS A 74 2.47 4.85 -16.35
CA LYS A 74 2.59 4.64 -14.89
C LYS A 74 1.29 4.83 -14.12
N LEU A 75 0.17 4.40 -14.71
CA LEU A 75 -1.14 4.38 -14.06
C LEU A 75 -1.13 3.40 -12.90
N SER A 76 -1.65 3.83 -11.75
CA SER A 76 -1.85 3.00 -10.56
C SER A 76 -3.13 2.19 -10.67
N ALA A 77 -3.12 0.95 -10.17
CA ALA A 77 -4.36 0.21 -9.93
C ALA A 77 -4.99 0.74 -8.63
N GLY A 78 -6.17 1.38 -8.72
CA GLY A 78 -6.83 1.97 -7.55
C GLY A 78 -7.19 0.95 -6.47
N CYS A 79 -7.26 -0.34 -6.83
CA CYS A 79 -7.56 -1.45 -5.93
C CYS A 79 -6.33 -2.16 -5.34
N GLN A 80 -5.11 -1.66 -5.57
CA GLN A 80 -3.90 -2.24 -4.97
C GLN A 80 -3.10 -1.21 -4.18
N PHE A 81 -2.54 -1.67 -3.07
CA PHE A 81 -1.62 -0.91 -2.25
C PHE A 81 -0.45 -1.79 -1.80
N TYR A 82 0.61 -1.16 -1.31
CA TYR A 82 1.66 -1.86 -0.57
C TYR A 82 2.28 -0.99 0.51
N VAL A 83 2.85 -1.66 1.51
CA VAL A 83 3.73 -1.10 2.53
C VAL A 83 5.17 -1.49 2.22
N VAL A 84 6.08 -0.53 2.25
CA VAL A 84 7.52 -0.77 2.11
C VAL A 84 8.08 -1.37 3.39
N HIS A 85 8.64 -2.58 3.29
CA HIS A 85 9.32 -3.28 4.40
C HIS A 85 10.85 -3.25 4.27
N ALA A 86 11.40 -2.91 3.10
CA ALA A 86 12.85 -2.76 2.94
C ALA A 86 13.42 -1.70 3.91
N ALA A 87 14.31 -2.12 4.82
CA ALA A 87 14.90 -1.23 5.83
C ALA A 87 15.67 -0.04 5.21
N ASP A 88 16.39 -0.28 4.12
CA ASP A 88 17.13 0.75 3.37
C ASP A 88 16.26 1.48 2.33
N GLY A 89 14.96 1.19 2.29
CA GLY A 89 14.05 1.67 1.27
C GLY A 89 14.26 1.02 -0.11
N ILE A 90 13.53 1.52 -1.09
CA ILE A 90 13.46 0.96 -2.44
C ILE A 90 13.56 2.08 -3.48
N ALA A 91 14.75 2.69 -3.59
CA ALA A 91 15.00 3.83 -4.48
C ALA A 91 14.59 3.62 -5.95
N ARG A 92 14.55 2.37 -6.44
CA ARG A 92 14.08 2.05 -7.80
C ARG A 92 12.58 2.29 -8.02
N LEU A 93 11.78 2.44 -6.97
CA LEU A 93 10.35 2.75 -7.06
C LEU A 93 10.07 4.26 -7.04
N ASP A 94 11.02 5.07 -6.58
CA ASP A 94 10.90 6.52 -6.56
C ASP A 94 10.59 7.07 -7.95
N ASP A 95 9.72 8.08 -8.01
CA ASP A 95 9.27 8.73 -9.25
C ASP A 95 8.63 7.75 -10.27
N ASN A 96 8.28 6.55 -9.82
CA ASN A 96 7.70 5.47 -10.62
C ASN A 96 6.42 4.89 -10.01
N TYR A 97 6.24 5.01 -8.69
CA TYR A 97 5.05 4.58 -7.95
C TYR A 97 4.60 5.71 -7.03
N THR A 98 3.28 5.88 -6.89
CA THR A 98 2.71 6.98 -6.11
C THR A 98 2.67 6.63 -4.64
N ILE A 99 3.35 7.43 -3.82
CA ILE A 99 3.31 7.38 -2.35
C ILE A 99 2.17 8.26 -1.88
N TYR A 100 1.32 7.76 -0.98
CA TYR A 100 0.18 8.53 -0.46
C TYR A 100 -0.09 8.36 1.03
N GLY A 101 0.79 7.64 1.74
CA GLY A 101 0.72 7.54 3.19
C GLY A 101 1.98 6.93 3.80
N TYR A 102 1.93 6.76 5.12
CA TYR A 102 2.96 6.12 5.92
C TYR A 102 2.28 5.34 7.04
N VAL A 103 2.83 4.18 7.37
CA VAL A 103 2.48 3.44 8.58
C VAL A 103 3.12 4.17 9.76
N PHE A 104 2.29 4.75 10.63
CA PHE A 104 2.75 5.47 11.81
C PHE A 104 2.82 4.58 13.07
N GLU A 105 2.06 3.49 13.09
CA GLU A 105 2.00 2.49 14.16
C GLU A 105 1.75 1.11 13.52
N GLY A 106 2.28 0.04 14.13
CA GLY A 106 2.04 -1.34 13.67
C GLY A 106 3.00 -1.89 12.62
N MET A 107 4.19 -1.29 12.44
CA MET A 107 5.20 -1.88 11.55
C MET A 107 5.66 -3.27 11.99
N ASP A 108 5.63 -3.57 13.29
CA ASP A 108 5.90 -4.91 13.83
C ASP A 108 4.87 -5.97 13.38
N VAL A 109 3.66 -5.54 13.03
CA VAL A 109 2.66 -6.40 12.40
C VAL A 109 3.01 -6.64 10.93
N VAL A 110 3.46 -5.60 10.22
CA VAL A 110 3.96 -5.74 8.83
C VAL A 110 5.16 -6.68 8.77
N ASP A 111 6.06 -6.60 9.75
CA ASP A 111 7.22 -7.50 9.89
C ASP A 111 6.80 -8.97 10.01
N GLN A 112 5.72 -9.24 10.75
CA GLN A 112 5.16 -10.59 10.84
C GLN A 112 4.55 -11.03 9.52
N ILE A 113 3.72 -10.19 8.89
CA ILE A 113 3.04 -10.47 7.62
C ILE A 113 4.02 -10.91 6.52
N VAL A 114 5.16 -10.22 6.38
CA VAL A 114 6.12 -10.53 5.32
C VAL A 114 6.96 -11.80 5.56
N THR A 115 6.88 -12.38 6.75
CA THR A 115 7.61 -13.62 7.13
C THR A 115 6.77 -14.88 7.05
N GLU A 116 5.47 -14.75 6.74
CA GLU A 116 4.58 -15.89 6.56
C GLU A 116 5.03 -16.79 5.39
N GLU A 117 4.69 -18.09 5.47
CA GLU A 117 4.99 -19.02 4.38
C GLU A 117 4.17 -18.65 3.14
N THR A 118 4.82 -18.62 1.97
CA THR A 118 4.20 -18.22 0.71
C THR A 118 4.33 -19.29 -0.39
N ASP A 119 3.50 -19.15 -1.42
CA ASP A 119 3.60 -19.94 -2.65
C ASP A 119 4.66 -19.40 -3.63
N GLU A 120 4.71 -19.93 -4.86
CA GLU A 120 5.65 -19.50 -5.89
C GLU A 120 5.43 -18.06 -6.39
N SER A 121 4.23 -17.51 -6.16
CA SER A 121 3.84 -16.12 -6.49
C SER A 121 4.15 -15.15 -5.34
N ASN A 122 4.65 -15.64 -4.21
CA ASN A 122 4.80 -14.91 -2.94
C ASN A 122 3.46 -14.56 -2.27
N GLU A 123 2.38 -15.28 -2.59
CA GLU A 123 1.09 -15.17 -1.90
C GLU A 123 1.13 -16.00 -0.60
N PRO A 124 0.69 -15.47 0.56
CA PRO A 124 0.61 -16.23 1.80
C PRO A 124 -0.22 -17.52 1.66
N LEU A 125 0.31 -18.65 2.15
CA LEU A 125 -0.40 -19.95 2.11
C LEU A 125 -1.65 -19.96 3.00
N VAL A 126 -1.60 -19.20 4.09
CA VAL A 126 -2.75 -18.89 4.94
C VAL A 126 -3.18 -17.45 4.62
N PRO A 127 -4.40 -17.23 4.12
CA PRO A 127 -4.88 -15.90 3.78
C PRO A 127 -4.81 -14.95 4.98
N ILE A 128 -4.32 -13.73 4.74
CA ILE A 128 -4.27 -12.64 5.72
C ILE A 128 -5.29 -11.60 5.27
N ASP A 129 -6.48 -11.67 5.85
CA ASP A 129 -7.62 -10.83 5.50
C ASP A 129 -7.39 -9.36 5.90
N LEU A 130 -8.01 -8.45 5.16
CA LEU A 130 -8.04 -7.03 5.46
C LEU A 130 -9.34 -6.66 6.19
N ASP A 131 -9.24 -5.74 7.16
CA ASP A 131 -10.37 -5.07 7.82
C ASP A 131 -10.00 -3.59 7.92
N VAL A 132 -10.55 -2.78 7.03
CA VAL A 132 -10.09 -1.39 6.84
C VAL A 132 -11.12 -0.40 7.36
N ASN A 133 -10.77 0.26 8.46
CA ASN A 133 -11.61 1.27 9.09
C ASN A 133 -10.98 2.66 8.97
N ILE A 134 -11.82 3.69 8.74
CA ILE A 134 -11.37 5.08 8.69
C ILE A 134 -11.46 5.71 10.09
N ILE A 135 -10.33 6.23 10.55
CA ILE A 135 -10.22 7.02 11.79
C ILE A 135 -9.68 8.39 11.41
N GLU A 136 -10.42 9.45 11.77
CA GLU A 136 -9.94 10.81 11.64
C GLU A 136 -9.09 11.19 12.85
N MET A 137 -7.85 11.61 12.60
CA MET A 137 -6.94 12.12 13.62
C MET A 137 -6.40 13.48 13.21
N THR A 138 -6.29 14.37 14.18
CA THR A 138 -5.57 15.63 14.03
C THR A 138 -4.06 15.36 13.96
N ARG A 139 -3.33 16.28 13.33
CA ARG A 139 -1.86 16.25 13.31
C ARG A 139 -1.26 16.08 14.72
N SER A 140 -1.79 16.82 15.70
CA SER A 140 -1.31 16.76 17.10
C SER A 140 -1.50 15.39 17.75
N GLU A 141 -2.58 14.67 17.41
CA GLU A 141 -2.81 13.31 17.92
C GLU A 141 -1.82 12.31 17.32
N ILE A 142 -1.52 12.43 16.03
CA ILE A 142 -0.49 11.60 15.38
C ILE A 142 0.88 11.91 15.97
N GLU A 143 1.26 13.18 16.11
CA GLU A 143 2.55 13.58 16.70
C GLU A 143 2.68 13.11 18.16
N ALA A 144 1.58 13.01 18.91
CA ALA A 144 1.56 12.48 20.27
C ALA A 144 1.88 10.97 20.37
N THR A 145 1.77 10.21 19.26
CA THR A 145 2.22 8.81 19.18
C THR A 145 3.75 8.69 19.16
N GLY A 146 4.46 9.81 18.94
CA GLY A 146 5.90 9.83 18.69
C GLY A 146 6.27 9.69 17.21
N PHE A 147 5.28 9.53 16.33
CA PHE A 147 5.51 9.53 14.88
C PHE A 147 5.86 10.94 14.38
N ALA A 148 6.97 11.04 13.66
CA ALA A 148 7.36 12.26 12.97
C ALA A 148 6.75 12.29 11.57
N ILE A 149 5.72 13.10 11.37
CA ILE A 149 5.06 13.25 10.06
C ILE A 149 6.07 13.85 9.08
N PRO A 150 6.40 13.15 7.97
CA PRO A 150 7.28 13.70 6.93
C PRO A 150 6.72 15.00 6.35
N GLU A 151 7.60 15.97 6.06
CA GLU A 151 7.24 17.23 5.38
C GLU A 151 6.91 17.04 3.89
#